data_AF-A0A958Y1P3-F1
#
_entry.id   AF-A0A958Y1P3-F1
#
_cell.length_a   1.000
_cell.length_b   1.000
_cell.length_c   1.000
_cell.angle_alpha   90.00
_cell.angle_beta   90.00
_cell.angle_gamma   90.00
#
_symmetry.space_group_name_H-M   'P 1'
#
loop_
_entity.id
_entity.type
_entity.pdbx_description
1 polymer ?
#
loop_
_entity_poly.entity_id
_entity_poly.type
_entity_poly.pdbx_seq_one_letter_code
_entity_poly.pdbx_strand_id
1 'polypeptide(L)'
;TGKKRVSFASPYPGRIVPLDLTELEGKIICQKDAFLCAAKGVSVGIEFSRRLGRGFFGGEGFIMQKLEGDGLAFLHAGGTIVEKELAIGETLRVDTGCLVGFTRDVDYDIEMIKGVRNMLFGGEGLFYARLQGPGKVWIQSLPFSRLADRVVSASRHYGGKNKGEGSVLGGLGNLLDGDNW
;
A
#
# COMPACT_ATOMS: atom_id res chain seq x y z
N THR A 1 -0.21 -40.56 10.78
CA THR A 1 -0.36 -39.15 10.35
C THR A 1 -0.33 -38.27 11.58
N GLY A 2 0.56 -37.28 11.63
CA GLY A 2 0.79 -36.45 12.83
C GLY A 2 0.68 -34.95 12.52
N LYS A 3 0.77 -34.11 13.56
CA LYS A 3 0.78 -32.65 13.41
C LYS A 3 1.97 -32.23 12.52
N LYS A 4 1.70 -31.42 11.50
CA LYS A 4 2.72 -30.77 10.66
C LYS A 4 2.70 -29.26 10.93
N ARG A 5 3.79 -28.57 10.62
CA ARG A 5 3.94 -27.13 10.84
C ARG A 5 4.41 -26.46 9.55
N VAL A 6 3.89 -25.26 9.31
CA VAL A 6 4.32 -24.32 8.27
C VAL A 6 4.40 -22.94 8.91
N SER A 7 5.33 -22.12 8.46
CA SER A 7 5.54 -20.76 8.95
C SER A 7 5.41 -19.78 7.80
N PHE A 8 4.75 -18.65 8.05
CA PHE A 8 4.56 -17.58 7.08
C PHE A 8 5.21 -16.29 7.60
N ALA A 9 5.78 -15.50 6.70
CA ALA A 9 6.36 -14.21 7.01
C ALA A 9 6.15 -13.24 5.84
N SER A 10 6.02 -11.95 6.15
CA SER A 10 6.00 -10.86 5.19
C SER A 10 7.43 -10.43 4.83
N PRO A 11 7.68 -9.85 3.62
CA PRO A 11 9.02 -9.43 3.20
C PRO A 11 9.55 -8.16 3.90
N TYR A 12 8.86 -7.60 4.88
CA TYR A 12 9.30 -6.41 5.62
C TYR A 12 8.96 -6.46 7.12
N PRO A 13 9.66 -5.67 7.97
CA PRO A 13 9.45 -5.69 9.42
C PRO A 13 8.05 -5.22 9.80
N GLY A 14 7.40 -5.95 10.70
CA GLY A 14 6.06 -5.61 11.17
C GLY A 14 5.48 -6.59 12.16
N ARG A 15 4.16 -6.49 12.37
CA ARG A 15 3.39 -7.37 13.25
C ARG A 15 2.36 -8.17 12.45
N ILE A 16 2.08 -9.38 12.90
CA ILE A 16 0.99 -10.21 12.36
C ILE A 16 -0.25 -9.97 13.21
N VAL A 17 -1.39 -9.79 12.55
CA VAL A 17 -2.71 -9.56 13.13
C VAL A 17 -3.56 -10.79 12.87
N PRO A 18 -3.82 -11.63 13.88
CA PRO A 18 -4.80 -12.70 13.76
C PRO A 18 -6.22 -12.10 13.81
N LEU A 19 -7.06 -12.50 12.86
CA LEU A 19 -8.45 -12.08 12.74
C LEU A 19 -9.33 -13.32 12.70
N ASP A 20 -10.26 -13.46 13.65
CA ASP A 20 -11.32 -14.46 13.56
C ASP A 20 -12.48 -13.88 12.75
N LEU A 21 -12.69 -14.38 11.54
CA LEU A 21 -13.77 -13.88 10.68
C LEU A 21 -15.15 -14.18 11.26
N THR A 22 -15.30 -15.19 12.13
CA THR A 22 -16.57 -15.47 12.81
C THR A 22 -16.95 -14.35 13.76
N GLU A 23 -15.97 -13.83 14.52
CA GLU A 23 -16.17 -12.70 15.43
C GLU A 23 -16.32 -11.36 14.69
N LEU A 24 -15.91 -11.31 13.42
CA LEU A 24 -15.94 -10.14 12.56
C LEU A 24 -17.02 -10.23 11.46
N GLU A 25 -18.13 -10.92 11.77
CA GLU A 25 -19.33 -10.99 10.92
C GLU A 25 -19.07 -11.53 9.50
N GLY A 26 -18.10 -12.44 9.41
CA GLY A 26 -17.77 -13.22 8.23
C GLY A 26 -17.07 -12.45 7.11
N LYS A 27 -16.74 -11.16 7.28
CA LYS A 27 -16.11 -10.36 6.23
C LYS A 27 -15.24 -9.23 6.78
N ILE A 28 -13.99 -9.17 6.31
CA ILE A 28 -13.14 -7.98 6.43
C ILE A 28 -12.58 -7.57 5.07
N ILE A 29 -12.19 -6.31 4.97
CA ILE A 29 -11.52 -5.74 3.80
C ILE A 29 -10.09 -5.39 4.20
N CYS A 30 -9.11 -5.76 3.39
CA CYS A 30 -7.70 -5.50 3.67
C CYS A 30 -6.95 -5.06 2.42
N GLN A 31 -5.82 -4.38 2.60
CA GLN A 31 -4.93 -4.05 1.50
C GLN A 31 -4.24 -5.31 0.99
N LYS A 32 -4.09 -5.44 -0.34
CA LYS A 32 -3.54 -6.64 -0.98
C LYS A 32 -2.21 -7.10 -0.35
N ASP A 33 -1.29 -6.18 -0.08
CA ASP A 33 0.03 -6.52 0.48
C ASP A 33 -0.01 -6.80 2.00
N ALA A 34 -1.13 -6.50 2.67
CA ALA A 34 -1.35 -6.87 4.06
C ALA A 34 -1.78 -8.32 4.23
N PHE A 35 -2.37 -8.98 3.22
CA PHE A 35 -2.77 -10.37 3.35
C PHE A 35 -1.57 -11.32 3.49
N LEU A 36 -1.51 -12.11 4.57
CA LEU A 36 -0.43 -13.08 4.80
C LEU A 36 -0.88 -14.52 4.50
N CYS A 37 -1.92 -14.99 5.18
CA CYS A 37 -2.50 -16.30 4.97
C CYS A 37 -3.89 -16.39 5.62
N ALA A 38 -4.65 -17.44 5.31
CA ALA A 38 -5.93 -17.71 5.95
C ALA A 38 -6.20 -19.22 6.05
N ALA A 39 -7.17 -19.58 6.91
CA ALA A 39 -7.68 -20.93 7.04
C ALA A 39 -8.27 -21.42 5.71
N LYS A 40 -8.13 -22.72 5.45
CA LYS A 40 -8.75 -23.35 4.28
C LYS A 40 -10.27 -23.16 4.36
N GLY A 41 -10.86 -22.58 3.32
CA GLY A 41 -12.29 -22.27 3.26
C GLY A 41 -12.57 -20.77 3.24
N VAL A 42 -11.66 -19.94 3.78
CA VAL A 42 -11.74 -18.48 3.63
C VAL A 42 -11.53 -18.11 2.17
N SER A 43 -12.51 -17.41 1.61
CA SER A 43 -12.48 -16.87 0.25
C SER A 43 -11.72 -15.55 0.23
N VAL A 44 -10.82 -15.40 -0.75
CA VAL A 44 -10.06 -14.17 -0.99
C VAL A 44 -10.51 -13.61 -2.34
N GLY A 45 -11.14 -12.44 -2.31
CA GLY A 45 -11.62 -11.75 -3.51
C GLY A 45 -11.12 -10.32 -3.58
N ILE A 46 -11.32 -9.66 -4.71
CA ILE A 46 -11.11 -8.21 -4.82
C ILE A 46 -12.41 -7.54 -4.34
N GLU A 47 -12.30 -6.64 -3.37
CA GLU A 47 -13.42 -5.76 -2.98
C GLU A 47 -13.49 -4.57 -3.93
N PHE A 48 -12.36 -3.89 -4.12
CA PHE A 48 -12.23 -2.83 -5.11
C PHE A 48 -10.78 -2.67 -5.56
N SER A 49 -10.60 -2.07 -6.74
CA SER A 49 -9.30 -1.69 -7.28
C SER A 49 -9.39 -0.32 -7.94
N ARG A 50 -8.44 0.57 -7.63
CA ARG A 50 -8.34 1.90 -8.24
C ARG A 50 -6.90 2.19 -8.65
N ARG A 51 -6.68 2.48 -9.93
CA ARG A 51 -5.38 2.94 -10.43
C ARG A 51 -5.12 4.37 -9.94
N LEU A 52 -4.10 4.55 -9.11
CA LEU A 52 -3.66 5.84 -8.60
C LEU A 52 -2.26 6.14 -9.15
N GLY A 53 -2.15 7.00 -10.17
CA GLY A 53 -0.85 7.42 -10.71
C GLY A 53 0.03 6.28 -11.27
N ARG A 54 1.28 6.57 -11.65
CA ARG A 54 2.22 5.59 -12.22
C ARG A 54 3.30 5.12 -11.22
N GLY A 55 3.44 5.74 -10.05
CA GLY A 55 4.47 5.43 -9.05
C GLY A 55 3.95 4.92 -7.70
N PHE A 56 2.65 5.04 -7.41
CA PHE A 56 2.07 4.44 -6.22
C PHE A 56 1.82 2.92 -6.40
N PHE A 57 2.30 2.12 -5.45
CA PHE A 57 2.05 0.66 -5.34
C PHE A 57 2.45 -0.17 -6.57
N GLY A 58 3.64 0.07 -7.13
CA GLY A 58 4.19 -0.78 -8.18
C GLY A 58 3.45 -0.74 -9.52
N GLY A 59 2.62 0.29 -9.75
CA GLY A 59 1.90 0.49 -11.01
C GLY A 59 0.56 -0.25 -11.13
N GLU A 60 0.23 -1.15 -10.20
CA GLU A 60 -1.08 -1.81 -10.14
C GLU A 60 -2.17 -0.91 -9.53
N GLY A 61 -1.76 0.11 -8.79
CA GLY A 61 -2.65 1.00 -8.04
C GLY A 61 -3.06 0.42 -6.70
N PHE A 62 -4.13 0.96 -6.11
CA PHE A 62 -4.63 0.54 -4.82
C PHE A 62 -5.63 -0.61 -4.98
N ILE A 63 -5.29 -1.78 -4.44
CA ILE A 63 -6.14 -2.98 -4.48
C ILE A 63 -6.51 -3.35 -3.04
N MET A 64 -7.81 -3.41 -2.77
CA MET A 64 -8.35 -3.96 -1.53
C MET A 64 -8.99 -5.30 -1.80
N GLN A 65 -8.66 -6.26 -0.95
CA GLN A 65 -9.18 -7.60 -0.97
C GLN A 65 -10.23 -7.77 0.12
N LYS A 66 -11.29 -8.51 -0.19
CA LYS A 66 -12.23 -9.03 0.80
C LYS A 66 -11.81 -10.43 1.21
N LEU A 67 -11.82 -10.68 2.52
CA LEU A 67 -11.67 -12.01 3.10
C LEU A 67 -13.02 -12.40 3.68
N GLU A 68 -13.62 -13.48 3.17
CA GLU A 68 -14.98 -13.91 3.53
C GLU A 68 -14.96 -15.38 4.00
N GLY A 69 -15.54 -15.67 5.16
CA GLY A 69 -15.59 -17.02 5.73
C GLY A 69 -15.77 -17.06 7.24
N ASP A 70 -15.57 -18.23 7.84
CA ASP A 70 -15.79 -18.56 9.25
C ASP A 70 -14.51 -19.11 9.92
N GLY A 71 -13.35 -18.69 9.43
CA GLY A 71 -12.05 -19.15 9.89
C GLY A 71 -11.09 -18.00 10.21
N LEU A 72 -9.89 -18.36 10.65
CA LEU A 72 -8.82 -17.40 10.92
C LEU A 72 -8.24 -16.84 9.63
N ALA A 73 -8.07 -15.53 9.59
CA ALA A 73 -7.24 -14.82 8.63
C ALA A 73 -6.08 -14.14 9.35
N PHE A 74 -4.95 -13.98 8.66
CA PHE A 74 -3.76 -13.35 9.20
C PHE A 74 -3.35 -12.22 8.28
N LEU A 75 -3.30 -11.01 8.81
CA LEU A 75 -2.77 -9.83 8.12
C LEU A 75 -1.38 -9.50 8.65
N HIS A 76 -0.58 -8.80 7.85
CA HIS A 76 0.69 -8.23 8.22
C HIS A 76 0.62 -6.69 8.15
N ALA A 77 1.04 -6.04 9.24
CA ALA A 77 1.12 -4.59 9.36
C ALA A 77 2.58 -4.16 9.53
N GLY A 78 3.09 -3.33 8.61
CA GLY A 78 4.49 -2.87 8.65
C GLY A 78 4.78 -1.91 9.81
N GLY A 79 5.87 -2.16 10.53
CA GLY A 79 6.19 -1.45 11.77
C GLY A 79 5.26 -1.86 12.93
N THR A 80 4.59 -0.89 13.56
CA THR A 80 3.59 -1.16 14.59
C THR A 80 2.18 -1.03 14.04
N ILE A 81 1.24 -1.66 14.73
CA ILE A 81 -0.19 -1.57 14.45
C ILE A 81 -0.89 -0.65 15.45
N VAL A 82 -1.85 0.11 14.94
CA VAL A 82 -2.89 0.80 15.72
C VAL A 82 -4.23 0.24 15.27
N GLU A 83 -4.99 -0.30 16.22
CA GLU A 83 -6.40 -0.63 16.01
C GLU A 83 -7.24 0.54 16.50
N LYS A 84 -8.20 0.97 15.67
CA LYS A 84 -9.15 2.01 16.04
C LYS A 84 -10.58 1.53 15.78
N GLU A 85 -11.42 1.66 16.79
CA GLU A 85 -12.85 1.44 16.68
C GLU A 85 -13.52 2.78 16.37
N LEU A 86 -14.30 2.81 15.30
CA LEU A 86 -15.05 3.97 14.84
C LEU A 86 -16.50 3.81 15.26
N ALA A 87 -17.04 4.82 15.95
CA ALA A 87 -18.47 4.90 16.21
C ALA A 87 -19.26 5.19 14.91
N ILE A 88 -20.58 5.01 14.94
CA ILE A 88 -21.47 5.36 13.82
C ILE A 88 -21.25 6.83 13.43
N GLY A 89 -20.90 7.06 12.16
CA GLY A 89 -20.63 8.40 11.63
C GLY A 89 -19.27 9.01 12.02
N GLU A 90 -18.50 8.38 12.92
CA GLU A 90 -17.13 8.82 13.19
C GLU A 90 -16.28 8.65 11.94
N THR A 91 -15.59 9.70 11.55
CA THR A 91 -14.74 9.71 10.35
C THR A 91 -13.27 9.75 10.73
N LEU A 92 -12.50 8.89 10.11
CA LEU A 92 -11.05 8.79 10.22
C LEU A 92 -10.43 8.99 8.83
N ARG A 93 -9.39 9.83 8.77
CA ARG A 93 -8.58 10.03 7.55
C ARG A 93 -7.20 9.45 7.76
N VAL A 94 -6.76 8.57 6.88
CA VAL A 94 -5.48 7.84 6.97
C VAL A 94 -4.77 7.93 5.64
N ASP A 95 -3.44 8.07 5.66
CA ASP A 95 -2.64 7.92 4.45
C ASP A 95 -2.92 6.57 3.79
N THR A 96 -3.21 6.55 2.50
CA THR A 96 -3.64 5.31 1.81
C THR A 96 -2.67 4.14 1.99
N GLY A 97 -1.36 4.39 2.06
CA GLY A 97 -0.38 3.33 2.30
C GLY A 97 -0.41 2.76 3.71
N CYS A 98 -0.83 3.56 4.70
CA CYS A 98 -0.88 3.15 6.10
C CYS A 98 -2.12 2.31 6.45
N LEU A 99 -3.08 2.13 5.55
CA LEU A 99 -4.27 1.32 5.81
C LEU A 99 -3.97 -0.18 5.62
N VAL A 100 -4.16 -0.96 6.68
CA VAL A 100 -4.00 -2.42 6.64
C VAL A 100 -5.33 -3.08 6.26
N GLY A 101 -6.42 -2.66 6.89
CA GLY A 101 -7.76 -3.18 6.64
C GLY A 101 -8.82 -2.60 7.57
N PHE A 102 -10.07 -3.00 7.36
CA PHE A 102 -11.24 -2.57 8.12
C PHE A 102 -12.37 -3.60 8.06
N THR A 103 -13.32 -3.52 8.98
CA THR A 103 -14.52 -4.37 9.01
C THR A 103 -15.55 -3.94 7.97
N ARG A 104 -16.40 -4.89 7.55
CA ARG A 104 -17.39 -4.74 6.47
C ARG A 104 -18.28 -3.49 6.50
N ASP A 105 -18.59 -2.94 7.67
CA ASP A 105 -19.55 -1.83 7.81
C ASP A 105 -18.88 -0.44 7.80
N VAL A 106 -17.54 -0.39 7.69
CA VAL A 106 -16.82 0.87 7.52
C VAL A 106 -16.93 1.34 6.08
N ASP A 107 -17.55 2.50 5.86
CA ASP A 107 -17.57 3.17 4.57
C ASP A 107 -16.17 3.68 4.23
N TYR A 108 -15.74 3.46 2.99
CA TYR A 108 -14.38 3.70 2.53
C TYR A 108 -14.37 4.48 1.20
N ASP A 109 -13.58 5.55 1.14
CA ASP A 109 -13.30 6.26 -0.11
C ASP A 109 -11.84 6.77 -0.16
N ILE A 110 -11.32 6.96 -1.38
CA ILE A 110 -10.02 7.58 -1.63
C ILE A 110 -10.21 9.01 -2.12
N GLU A 111 -9.73 9.95 -1.34
CA GLU A 111 -9.80 11.38 -1.63
C GLU A 111 -8.40 11.94 -1.93
N MET A 112 -8.32 12.76 -2.98
CA MET A 112 -7.09 13.47 -3.34
C MET A 112 -6.99 14.78 -2.56
N ILE A 113 -5.84 15.06 -1.97
CA ILE A 113 -5.59 16.33 -1.29
C ILE A 113 -5.34 17.42 -2.34
N LYS A 114 -6.29 18.34 -2.46
CA LYS A 114 -6.16 19.51 -3.33
C LYS A 114 -5.13 20.49 -2.75
N GLY A 115 -4.23 21.01 -3.59
CA GLY A 115 -3.36 22.13 -3.25
C GLY A 115 -1.97 21.80 -2.69
N VAL A 116 -1.62 20.52 -2.48
CA VAL A 116 -0.25 20.14 -2.14
C VAL A 116 0.61 20.19 -3.40
N ARG A 117 1.55 21.15 -3.48
CA ARG A 117 2.44 21.31 -4.64
C ARG A 117 3.26 20.03 -4.82
N ASN A 118 3.12 19.41 -5.99
CA ASN A 118 3.71 18.17 -6.51
C ASN A 118 5.24 17.96 -6.32
N MET A 119 5.98 18.91 -5.73
CA MET A 119 7.45 18.91 -5.71
C MET A 119 8.08 18.05 -4.61
N LEU A 120 7.41 17.85 -3.47
CA LEU A 120 7.99 17.09 -2.35
C LEU A 120 7.88 15.56 -2.54
N PHE A 121 7.00 15.08 -3.42
CA PHE A 121 6.73 13.67 -3.69
C PHE A 121 6.92 13.28 -5.16
N GLY A 122 7.76 14.00 -5.91
CA GLY A 122 8.17 13.57 -7.26
C GLY A 122 7.08 13.63 -8.34
N GLY A 123 6.05 14.47 -8.20
CA GLY A 123 5.00 14.65 -9.20
C GLY A 123 3.68 13.95 -8.88
N GLU A 124 3.62 13.11 -7.84
CA GLU A 124 2.45 12.29 -7.54
C GLU A 124 1.52 12.99 -6.54
N GLY A 125 0.21 12.99 -6.83
CA GLY A 125 -0.80 13.57 -5.93
C GLY A 125 -0.83 12.85 -4.58
N LEU A 126 -1.10 13.59 -3.50
CA LEU A 126 -1.26 13.01 -2.17
C LEU A 126 -2.70 12.51 -1.99
N PHE A 127 -2.88 11.24 -1.63
CA PHE A 127 -4.18 10.61 -1.41
C PHE A 127 -4.33 10.14 0.04
N TYR A 128 -5.51 10.34 0.63
CA TYR A 128 -5.89 9.69 1.88
C TYR A 128 -7.12 8.80 1.68
N ALA A 129 -7.21 7.77 2.51
CA ALA A 129 -8.41 7.00 2.74
C ALA A 129 -9.30 7.73 3.75
N ARG A 130 -10.56 7.98 3.39
CA ARG A 130 -11.62 8.37 4.31
C ARG A 130 -12.34 7.09 4.74
N LEU A 131 -12.36 6.83 6.04
CA LEU A 131 -13.05 5.72 6.67
C LEU A 131 -14.15 6.28 7.58
N GLN A 132 -15.39 5.85 7.43
CA GLN A 132 -16.50 6.27 8.29
C GLN A 132 -17.17 5.06 8.93
N GLY A 133 -17.28 5.09 10.25
CA GLY A 133 -17.82 3.99 11.04
C GLY A 133 -19.34 3.79 10.90
N PRO A 134 -19.84 2.69 11.47
CA PRO A 134 -19.20 1.93 12.56
C PRO A 134 -18.22 0.85 12.11
N GLY A 135 -17.25 0.52 12.97
CA GLY A 135 -16.42 -0.67 12.80
C GLY A 135 -14.96 -0.51 13.22
N LYS A 136 -14.16 -1.54 13.01
CA LYS A 136 -12.72 -1.54 13.33
C LYS A 136 -11.89 -1.22 12.11
N VAL A 137 -10.80 -0.48 12.32
CA VAL A 137 -9.80 -0.12 11.32
C VAL A 137 -8.41 -0.44 11.87
N TRP A 138 -7.60 -1.12 11.07
CA TRP A 138 -6.21 -1.45 11.37
C TRP A 138 -5.27 -0.58 10.53
N ILE A 139 -4.31 0.06 11.21
CA ILE A 139 -3.41 1.06 10.64
C ILE A 139 -1.96 0.66 10.94
N GLN A 140 -1.09 0.74 9.94
CA GLN A 140 0.33 0.49 10.08
C GLN A 140 1.15 1.78 10.12
N SER A 141 2.25 1.77 10.89
CA SER A 141 3.13 2.94 10.99
C SER A 141 4.13 3.06 9.84
N LEU A 142 4.50 1.92 9.23
CA LEU A 142 5.54 1.87 8.19
C LEU A 142 5.02 1.10 6.97
N PRO A 143 4.44 1.78 5.98
CA PRO A 143 4.03 1.15 4.73
C PRO A 143 5.24 0.76 3.87
N PHE A 144 5.17 -0.41 3.23
CA PHE A 144 6.25 -0.95 2.42
C PHE A 144 6.62 -0.03 1.25
N SER A 145 5.63 0.60 0.60
CA SER A 145 5.85 1.58 -0.46
C SER A 145 6.76 2.72 -0.01
N ARG A 146 6.50 3.32 1.16
CA ARG A 146 7.37 4.37 1.70
C ARG A 146 8.78 3.86 2.00
N LEU A 147 8.90 2.65 2.54
CA LEU A 147 10.23 2.06 2.80
C LEU A 147 10.99 1.89 1.49
N ALA A 148 10.36 1.32 0.46
CA ALA A 148 10.95 1.14 -0.86
C ALA A 148 11.35 2.47 -1.50
N ASP A 149 10.47 3.47 -1.50
CA ASP A 149 10.75 4.81 -2.03
C ASP A 149 11.92 5.48 -1.34
N ARG A 150 12.02 5.34 0.00
CA ARG A 150 13.14 5.88 0.77
C ARG A 150 14.45 5.19 0.42
N VAL A 151 14.46 3.86 0.29
CA VAL A 151 15.65 3.10 -0.13
C VAL A 151 16.07 3.48 -1.55
N VAL A 152 15.14 3.60 -2.49
CA VAL A 152 15.41 4.04 -3.88
C VAL A 152 15.95 5.47 -3.90
N SER A 153 15.34 6.40 -3.15
CA SER A 153 15.81 7.78 -3.08
C SER A 153 17.22 7.89 -2.48
N ALA A 154 17.54 7.10 -1.46
CA ALA A 154 18.86 7.07 -0.84
C ALA A 154 19.90 6.40 -1.76
N SER A 155 19.52 5.32 -2.45
CA SER A 155 20.42 4.66 -3.41
C SER A 155 20.69 5.51 -4.65
N ARG A 156 19.75 6.35 -5.11
CA ARG A 156 20.03 7.37 -6.15
C ARG A 156 21.09 8.39 -5.74
N HIS A 157 21.27 8.63 -4.44
CA HIS A 157 22.35 9.49 -3.93
C HIS A 157 23.70 8.74 -3.80
N TYR A 158 23.67 7.41 -3.64
CA TYR A 158 24.87 6.54 -3.58
C TYR A 158 25.31 5.99 -4.93
N GLY A 159 24.41 5.92 -5.92
CA GLY A 159 24.70 5.66 -7.32
C GLY A 159 25.28 6.92 -7.94
N GLY A 160 26.56 7.18 -7.62
CA GLY A 160 27.32 8.28 -8.17
C GLY A 160 27.16 8.40 -9.67
N LYS A 161 27.34 9.63 -10.15
CA LYS A 161 27.67 9.93 -11.54
C LYS A 161 28.72 8.94 -12.06
N ASN A 162 28.31 7.85 -12.67
CA ASN A 162 28.97 7.36 -13.87
C ASN A 162 28.41 8.18 -15.03
N LYS A 163 28.84 9.44 -15.06
CA LYS A 163 28.98 10.18 -16.30
C LYS A 163 30.22 9.60 -16.99
N GLY A 164 30.07 8.40 -17.56
CA GLY A 164 30.68 8.14 -18.85
C GLY A 164 30.04 9.12 -19.82
N GLU A 165 30.89 9.93 -20.44
CA GLU A 165 30.65 10.87 -21.55
C GLU A 165 29.19 11.03 -22.01
N GLY A 166 28.60 12.14 -21.63
CA GLY A 166 27.25 12.51 -22.02
C GLY A 166 26.95 13.92 -21.55
N SER A 167 27.49 14.87 -22.31
CA SER A 167 27.43 16.30 -22.03
C SER A 167 26.00 16.80 -21.80
N VAL A 168 25.86 17.83 -20.95
CA VAL A 168 24.60 18.58 -20.70
C VAL A 168 24.19 19.40 -21.96
N LEU A 169 24.88 19.20 -23.08
CA LEU A 169 24.63 19.78 -24.41
C LEU A 169 23.90 18.84 -25.38
N GLY A 170 23.55 17.61 -24.97
CA GLY A 170 22.95 16.59 -25.87
C GLY A 170 21.57 16.93 -26.46
N GLY A 171 20.92 18.02 -26.04
CA GLY A 171 19.67 18.52 -26.63
C GLY A 171 19.86 19.52 -27.79
N LEU A 172 21.06 20.07 -27.97
CA LEU A 172 21.33 21.13 -28.96
C LEU A 172 22.33 20.71 -30.06
N GLY A 173 22.98 19.54 -29.95
CA GLY A 173 24.00 19.09 -30.91
C GLY A 173 23.47 18.43 -32.20
N ASN A 174 22.23 17.92 -32.22
CA ASN A 174 21.68 17.17 -33.36
C ASN A 174 21.01 18.02 -34.46
N LEU A 175 21.28 19.34 -34.49
CA LEU A 175 20.76 20.26 -35.50
C LEU A 175 21.87 20.97 -36.31
N LEU A 176 23.15 20.64 -36.08
CA LEU A 176 24.28 21.31 -36.73
C LEU A 176 25.31 20.38 -37.41
N ASP A 177 25.21 19.06 -37.28
CA ASP A 177 26.03 18.15 -38.10
C ASP A 177 25.28 17.84 -39.41
N GLY A 178 25.46 18.76 -40.35
CA GLY A 178 25.15 18.54 -41.76
C GLY A 178 26.33 17.85 -42.44
N ASP A 179 26.16 16.55 -42.70
CA ASP A 179 27.06 15.81 -43.58
C ASP A 179 26.78 16.23 -45.03
N ASN A 180 27.73 16.98 -45.59
CA ASN A 180 27.75 17.43 -46.97
C ASN A 180 29.11 17.06 -47.57
N TRP A 181 29.33 15.76 -47.77
CA TRP A 181 30.21 15.11 -48.77
C TRP A 181 30.11 13.57 -48.60
#